data_AF-A0A2I1DDR5-F1
#
_entry.id   AF-A0A2I1DDR5-F1
#
_cell.length_a   1.000
_cell.length_b   1.000
_cell.length_c   1.000
_cell.angle_alpha   90.00
_cell.angle_beta   90.00
_cell.angle_gamma   90.00
#
_symmetry.space_group_name_H-M   'P 1'
#
loop_
_entity.id
_entity.type
_entity.pdbx_description
1 polymer ?
#
loop_
_entity_poly.entity_id
_entity_poly.type
_entity_poly.pdbx_seq_one_letter_code
_entity_poly.pdbx_strand_id
1 'polypeptide(L)'
;MPHLDTWNIGYGSRHYADIAPFSLWDGDSSTFRPPAAHESQWIFDTFSAVSVNFFWPRIIIETATPPSPTPLTIACVAAIFIPVGSKYTPPITNTNYSNHRMADPIPAHFHWPKWQRPTKEQSRVVWERLGQIMNIEAVNFIPPIIIIELRHDEREYSKRSLPGKVAGRIAVYHRGPPSFWETIPHTRERLIKSSDALQDTYFQAHEPKRLLRSTEILDNIWCTVDGLASGLVYLRTDGVRLRRAPRLPVPESRTEYIFEYIEGGAHVAEGVRGVPIVIDHDNDNQLGAVVGFFQQEGHGSRWILSSCLDDVIEGDWDLL
;
A
#
# COMPACT_ATOMS: atom_id res chain seq x y z
N MET A 1 10.35 -10.34 -27.86
CA MET A 1 9.64 -9.06 -27.68
C MET A 1 8.65 -9.27 -26.55
N PRO A 2 8.67 -8.49 -25.45
CA PRO A 2 7.66 -8.65 -24.41
C PRO A 2 6.31 -8.21 -25.01
N HIS A 3 5.27 -9.00 -24.77
CA HIS A 3 3.91 -8.69 -25.18
C HIS A 3 3.50 -7.30 -24.64
N LEU A 4 3.04 -6.42 -25.53
CA LEU A 4 2.11 -5.36 -25.15
C LEU A 4 0.91 -6.03 -24.49
N ASP A 5 0.43 -5.45 -23.38
CA ASP A 5 -0.90 -5.63 -22.77
C ASP A 5 -0.85 -6.10 -21.31
N THR A 6 -0.36 -5.22 -20.42
CA THR A 6 -0.97 -4.95 -19.09
C THR A 6 -0.19 -3.80 -18.43
N TRP A 7 -0.47 -2.58 -18.85
CA TRP A 7 0.15 -1.37 -18.29
C TRP A 7 -0.71 -0.92 -17.10
N ASN A 8 -0.13 -0.95 -15.90
CA ASN A 8 -0.61 -0.37 -14.62
C ASN A 8 -2.10 -0.54 -14.22
N ILE A 9 -2.74 -1.68 -14.51
CA ILE A 9 -4.12 -2.02 -14.07
C ILE A 9 -4.20 -2.63 -12.66
N GLY A 10 -3.18 -2.47 -11.83
CA GLY A 10 -3.10 -2.98 -10.47
C GLY A 10 -2.16 -4.16 -10.27
N TYR A 11 -2.54 -5.16 -9.46
CA TYR A 11 -1.67 -6.30 -9.17
C TYR A 11 -1.31 -7.08 -10.45
N GLY A 12 -0.03 -7.44 -10.58
CA GLY A 12 0.47 -8.11 -11.78
C GLY A 12 0.82 -7.16 -12.93
N SER A 13 0.68 -5.84 -12.73
CA SER A 13 1.14 -4.86 -13.71
C SER A 13 2.65 -4.83 -13.83
N ARG A 14 3.13 -4.50 -15.03
CA ARG A 14 4.54 -4.34 -15.34
C ARG A 14 4.89 -2.87 -15.49
N HIS A 15 5.86 -2.40 -14.71
CA HIS A 15 6.48 -1.09 -14.90
C HIS A 15 7.43 -1.11 -16.11
N TYR A 16 7.60 0.01 -16.83
CA TYR A 16 8.40 0.03 -18.07
C TYR A 16 9.86 -0.41 -17.87
N ALA A 17 10.44 -0.15 -16.70
CA ALA A 17 11.81 -0.56 -16.36
C ALA A 17 11.92 -2.04 -15.90
N ASP A 18 10.81 -2.76 -15.80
CA ASP A 18 10.78 -4.19 -15.44
C ASP A 18 11.19 -5.07 -16.64
N ILE A 19 12.51 -5.32 -16.71
CA ILE A 19 13.14 -6.10 -17.78
C ILE A 19 13.00 -7.62 -17.62
N ALA A 20 12.30 -8.12 -16.60
CA ALA A 20 12.21 -9.56 -16.37
C ALA A 20 11.50 -10.27 -17.53
N PRO A 21 12.08 -11.34 -18.11
CA PRO A 21 11.47 -12.02 -19.27
C PRO A 21 10.30 -12.93 -18.90
N PHE A 22 9.86 -12.91 -17.63
CA PHE A 22 8.80 -13.75 -17.08
C PHE A 22 7.90 -12.91 -16.15
N SER A 23 6.74 -13.47 -15.79
CA SER A 23 5.81 -12.90 -14.80
C SER A 23 5.64 -13.86 -13.62
N LEU A 24 5.73 -13.33 -12.40
CA LEU A 24 5.37 -14.05 -11.18
C LEU A 24 3.90 -13.84 -10.80
N TRP A 25 3.18 -13.00 -11.55
CA TRP A 25 1.73 -12.94 -11.52
C TRP A 25 1.15 -13.99 -12.46
N ASP A 26 0.26 -14.82 -11.92
CA ASP A 26 -0.56 -15.74 -12.67
C ASP A 26 -1.92 -15.08 -12.94
N GLY A 27 -2.19 -14.78 -14.21
CA GLY A 27 -3.44 -14.13 -14.65
C GLY A 27 -4.66 -15.02 -14.46
N ASP A 28 -4.52 -16.33 -14.64
CA ASP A 28 -5.64 -17.27 -14.58
C ASP A 28 -6.16 -17.42 -13.14
N SER A 29 -5.24 -17.55 -12.19
CA SER A 29 -5.59 -17.64 -10.76
C SER A 29 -5.65 -16.28 -10.07
N SER A 30 -5.28 -15.21 -10.77
CA SER A 30 -5.19 -13.84 -10.24
C SER A 30 -4.42 -13.81 -8.92
N THR A 31 -3.24 -14.45 -8.88
CA THR A 31 -2.37 -14.45 -7.69
C THR A 31 -0.89 -14.54 -8.07
N PHE A 32 -0.03 -14.18 -7.12
CA PHE A 32 1.40 -14.41 -7.23
C PHE A 32 1.77 -15.88 -7.02
N ARG A 33 2.71 -16.38 -7.83
CA ARG A 33 3.31 -17.70 -7.71
C ARG A 33 4.77 -17.59 -7.25
N PRO A 34 5.31 -18.61 -6.56
CA PRO A 34 6.74 -18.69 -6.32
C PRO A 34 7.52 -18.74 -7.65
N PRO A 35 8.72 -18.14 -7.70
CA PRO A 35 9.61 -18.26 -8.85
C PRO A 35 10.13 -19.70 -8.99
N ALA A 36 10.34 -20.13 -10.23
CA ALA A 36 11.14 -21.32 -10.52
C ALA A 36 12.62 -21.06 -10.21
N ALA A 37 13.42 -22.11 -10.05
CA ALA A 37 14.84 -21.98 -9.69
C ALA A 37 15.64 -21.09 -10.66
N HIS A 38 15.38 -21.22 -11.97
CA HIS A 38 16.04 -20.40 -13.00
C HIS A 38 15.58 -18.93 -12.99
N GLU A 39 14.32 -18.67 -12.64
CA GLU A 39 13.79 -17.30 -12.50
C GLU A 39 14.42 -16.62 -11.28
N SER A 40 14.53 -17.32 -10.16
CA SER A 40 15.24 -16.84 -8.97
C SER A 40 16.70 -16.52 -9.31
N GLN A 41 17.41 -17.46 -9.96
CA GLN A 41 18.80 -17.25 -10.35
C GLN A 41 18.96 -16.03 -11.26
N TRP A 42 18.06 -15.85 -12.23
CA TRP A 42 18.05 -14.68 -13.10
C TRP A 42 17.92 -13.37 -12.30
N ILE A 43 17.08 -13.31 -11.27
CA ILE A 43 16.95 -12.12 -10.41
C ILE A 43 18.25 -11.86 -9.65
N PHE A 44 18.86 -12.89 -9.07
CA PHE A 44 20.14 -12.77 -8.36
C PHE A 44 21.24 -12.22 -9.27
N ASP A 45 21.39 -12.80 -10.46
CA ASP A 45 22.44 -12.43 -11.40
C ASP A 45 22.22 -11.02 -11.98
N THR A 46 20.98 -10.71 -12.40
CA THR A 46 20.64 -9.44 -13.06
C THR A 46 20.85 -8.24 -12.14
N PHE A 47 20.52 -8.36 -10.86
CA PHE A 47 20.59 -7.25 -9.91
C PHE A 47 21.79 -7.34 -8.95
N SER A 48 22.72 -8.28 -9.20
CA SER A 48 23.87 -8.56 -8.32
C SER A 48 23.43 -8.69 -6.86
N ALA A 49 22.32 -9.40 -6.63
CA ALA A 49 21.67 -9.44 -5.33
C ALA A 49 22.48 -10.30 -4.35
N VAL A 50 22.62 -9.82 -3.12
CA VAL A 50 23.15 -10.59 -1.99
C VAL A 50 22.04 -11.44 -1.37
N SER A 51 20.82 -10.90 -1.33
CA SER A 51 19.64 -11.65 -0.92
C SER A 51 18.39 -11.18 -1.68
N VAL A 52 17.45 -12.10 -1.86
CA VAL A 52 16.14 -11.84 -2.48
C VAL A 52 15.07 -12.46 -1.60
N ASN A 53 14.14 -11.65 -1.12
CA ASN A 53 13.03 -12.10 -0.30
C ASN A 53 11.69 -11.84 -0.99
N PHE A 54 10.88 -12.88 -1.11
CA PHE A 54 9.56 -12.80 -1.74
C PHE A 54 8.50 -12.66 -0.64
N PHE A 55 7.87 -11.48 -0.56
CA PHE A 55 6.82 -11.14 0.40
C PHE A 55 5.62 -10.57 -0.34
N TRP A 56 4.80 -11.42 -0.97
CA TRP A 56 3.70 -10.97 -1.83
C TRP A 56 2.84 -9.90 -1.15
N PRO A 57 2.61 -8.76 -1.81
CA PRO A 57 2.82 -8.47 -3.23
C PRO A 57 4.16 -7.75 -3.56
N ARG A 58 5.22 -8.04 -2.79
CA ARG A 58 6.53 -7.38 -2.87
C ARG A 58 7.67 -8.38 -3.07
N ILE A 59 8.72 -7.91 -3.72
CA ILE A 59 10.03 -8.53 -3.74
C ILE A 59 11.04 -7.55 -3.14
N ILE A 60 11.82 -8.01 -2.17
CA ILE A 60 12.88 -7.22 -1.53
C ILE A 60 14.22 -7.73 -2.03
N ILE A 61 14.99 -6.86 -2.68
CA ILE A 61 16.30 -7.17 -3.24
C ILE A 61 17.35 -6.40 -2.47
N GLU A 62 18.24 -7.14 -1.81
CA GLU A 62 19.40 -6.59 -1.12
C GLU A 62 20.58 -6.55 -2.09
N THR A 63 21.09 -5.37 -2.42
CA THR A 63 22.17 -5.20 -3.38
C THR A 63 23.03 -3.98 -3.04
N ALA A 64 24.32 -4.05 -3.37
CA ALA A 64 25.24 -2.92 -3.27
C ALA A 64 25.16 -1.98 -4.48
N THR A 65 24.61 -2.48 -5.59
CA THR A 65 24.58 -1.81 -6.90
C THR A 65 23.14 -1.79 -7.42
N PRO A 66 22.25 -0.96 -6.84
CA PRO A 66 20.89 -0.88 -7.33
C PRO A 66 20.88 -0.37 -8.79
N PRO A 67 19.96 -0.88 -9.62
CA PRO A 67 19.83 -0.45 -11.01
C PRO A 67 19.42 1.03 -11.10
N SER A 68 19.86 1.69 -12.18
CA SER A 68 19.47 3.06 -12.54
C SER A 68 19.00 3.08 -14.00
N PRO A 69 17.74 3.44 -14.29
CA PRO A 69 16.67 3.74 -13.32
C PRO A 69 16.32 2.50 -12.48
N THR A 70 15.86 2.71 -11.25
CA THR A 70 15.41 1.60 -10.41
C THR A 70 14.02 1.16 -10.86
N PRO A 71 13.81 -0.15 -11.13
CA PRO A 71 12.51 -0.62 -11.58
C PRO A 71 11.53 -0.72 -10.41
N LEU A 72 10.33 -0.13 -10.57
CA LEU A 72 9.25 -0.22 -9.59
C LEU A 72 8.64 -1.63 -9.49
N THR A 73 8.76 -2.43 -10.56
CA THR A 73 8.40 -3.85 -10.56
C THR A 73 9.51 -4.72 -11.10
N ILE A 74 9.55 -5.98 -10.65
CA ILE A 74 10.34 -7.06 -11.24
C ILE A 74 9.42 -8.26 -11.42
N ALA A 75 9.33 -8.76 -12.64
CA ALA A 75 8.44 -9.85 -13.01
C ALA A 75 7.00 -9.61 -12.55
N CYS A 76 6.50 -8.39 -12.72
CA CYS A 76 5.17 -7.94 -12.32
C CYS A 76 4.90 -7.89 -10.80
N VAL A 77 5.96 -7.90 -9.98
CA VAL A 77 5.89 -7.77 -8.52
C VAL A 77 6.53 -6.44 -8.12
N ALA A 78 5.94 -5.68 -7.20
CA ALA A 78 6.57 -4.45 -6.75
C ALA A 78 7.94 -4.73 -6.12
N ALA A 79 8.96 -4.04 -6.62
CA ALA A 79 10.35 -4.27 -6.26
C ALA A 79 10.83 -3.19 -5.30
N ILE A 80 11.55 -3.63 -4.28
CA ILE A 80 12.13 -2.77 -3.25
C ILE A 80 13.59 -3.13 -3.15
N PHE A 81 14.46 -2.18 -3.50
CA PHE A 81 15.89 -2.34 -3.37
C PHE A 81 16.37 -1.76 -2.04
N ILE A 82 17.18 -2.53 -1.31
CA ILE A 82 17.77 -2.13 -0.04
C ILE A 82 19.30 -2.35 -0.05
N PRO A 83 20.08 -1.54 0.68
CA PRO A 83 21.52 -1.74 0.81
C PRO A 83 21.86 -3.03 1.56
N VAL A 84 23.02 -3.59 1.23
CA VAL A 84 23.57 -4.76 1.95
C VAL A 84 23.71 -4.47 3.45
N GLY A 85 23.26 -5.42 4.28
CA GLY A 85 23.15 -5.33 5.73
C GLY A 85 21.87 -4.65 6.22
N SER A 86 21.03 -4.13 5.34
CA SER A 86 19.77 -3.48 5.72
C SER A 86 18.69 -4.50 6.05
N LYS A 87 17.81 -4.16 6.99
CA LYS A 87 16.63 -4.98 7.31
C LYS A 87 15.38 -4.35 6.73
N TYR A 88 14.63 -5.13 5.96
CA TYR A 88 13.25 -4.80 5.64
C TYR A 88 12.36 -5.28 6.79
N THR A 89 11.61 -4.35 7.38
CA THR A 89 10.64 -4.68 8.43
C THR A 89 9.24 -4.51 7.84
N PRO A 90 8.53 -5.61 7.50
CA PRO A 90 7.13 -5.49 7.11
C PRO A 90 6.30 -4.95 8.29
N PRO A 91 5.07 -4.46 8.04
CA PRO A 91 4.14 -4.21 9.11
C PRO A 91 3.87 -5.53 9.86
N ILE A 92 4.32 -5.63 11.12
CA ILE A 92 4.10 -6.80 11.95
C ILE A 92 3.08 -6.42 13.02
N THR A 93 2.07 -7.28 13.20
CA THR A 93 1.03 -7.11 14.22
C THR A 93 0.95 -8.38 15.06
N ASN A 94 0.35 -8.25 16.23
CA ASN A 94 0.19 -9.35 17.16
C ASN A 94 -0.85 -10.36 16.64
N THR A 95 -0.40 -11.59 16.35
CA THR A 95 -1.29 -12.70 15.95
C THR A 95 -1.84 -13.49 17.15
N ASN A 96 -1.50 -13.12 18.39
CA ASN A 96 -1.90 -13.90 19.57
C ASN A 96 -3.40 -13.92 19.78
N TYR A 97 -4.14 -12.89 19.36
CA TYR A 97 -5.59 -12.88 19.47
C TYR A 97 -6.27 -13.76 18.42
N SER A 98 -5.64 -13.97 17.26
CA SER A 98 -6.20 -14.68 16.11
C SER A 98 -6.36 -16.18 16.37
N ASN A 99 -7.55 -16.71 16.08
CA ASN A 99 -7.88 -18.13 16.17
C ASN A 99 -8.39 -18.67 14.82
N HIS A 100 -7.56 -19.44 14.14
CA HIS A 100 -7.88 -20.03 12.84
C HIS A 100 -9.03 -21.05 12.86
N ARG A 101 -9.46 -21.50 14.06
CA ARG A 101 -10.58 -22.46 14.21
C ARG A 101 -11.93 -21.78 14.37
N MET A 102 -11.95 -20.49 14.68
CA MET A 102 -13.20 -19.73 14.72
C MET A 102 -13.74 -19.57 13.30
N ALA A 103 -15.06 -19.69 13.16
CA ALA A 103 -15.73 -19.41 11.89
C ALA A 103 -15.49 -17.97 11.47
N ASP A 104 -15.41 -17.74 10.16
CA ASP A 104 -15.37 -16.38 9.61
C ASP A 104 -16.69 -15.68 9.95
N PRO A 105 -16.68 -14.53 10.64
CA PRO A 105 -17.89 -13.82 11.00
C PRO A 105 -18.59 -13.17 9.80
N ILE A 106 -17.94 -13.15 8.63
CA ILE A 106 -18.43 -12.49 7.42
C ILE A 106 -19.03 -13.54 6.46
N PRO A 107 -20.28 -13.36 6.00
CA PRO A 107 -20.88 -14.26 5.03
C PRO A 107 -20.08 -14.36 3.73
N ALA A 108 -20.04 -15.55 3.13
CA ALA A 108 -19.24 -15.82 1.93
C ALA A 108 -19.55 -14.91 0.72
N HIS A 109 -20.79 -14.44 0.57
CA HIS A 109 -21.17 -13.53 -0.52
C HIS A 109 -20.65 -12.09 -0.34
N PHE A 110 -20.17 -11.74 0.85
CA PHE A 110 -19.44 -10.49 1.10
C PHE A 110 -17.93 -10.66 0.99
N HIS A 111 -17.43 -11.85 0.63
CA HIS A 111 -16.00 -12.05 0.37
C HIS A 111 -15.66 -11.43 -0.99
N TRP A 112 -14.42 -10.96 -1.13
CA TRP A 112 -13.91 -10.40 -2.38
C TRP A 112 -12.62 -11.12 -2.81
N PRO A 113 -12.13 -10.93 -4.05
CA PRO A 113 -10.89 -11.52 -4.54
C PRO A 113 -9.65 -11.09 -3.74
N LYS A 114 -8.72 -12.03 -3.53
CA LYS A 114 -7.58 -11.92 -2.59
C LYS A 114 -6.84 -10.58 -2.67
N TRP A 115 -6.58 -10.13 -3.89
CA TRP A 115 -5.78 -8.96 -4.23
C TRP A 115 -6.67 -7.78 -4.66
N GLN A 116 -7.84 -7.64 -4.06
CA GLN A 116 -8.70 -6.49 -4.27
C GLN A 116 -9.02 -5.80 -2.95
N ARG A 117 -9.26 -4.48 -3.00
CA ARG A 117 -9.84 -3.76 -1.87
C ARG A 117 -11.35 -4.05 -1.77
N PRO A 118 -11.91 -4.00 -0.55
CA PRO A 118 -13.35 -4.08 -0.38
C PRO A 118 -14.03 -2.82 -0.93
N THR A 119 -15.26 -2.99 -1.40
CA THR A 119 -16.19 -1.88 -1.62
C THR A 119 -16.58 -1.22 -0.29
N LYS A 120 -17.17 -0.02 -0.35
CA LYS A 120 -17.73 0.68 0.83
C LYS A 120 -18.75 -0.19 1.58
N GLU A 121 -19.59 -0.91 0.84
CA GLU A 121 -20.59 -1.82 1.42
C GLU A 121 -19.96 -3.03 2.11
N GLN A 122 -18.99 -3.69 1.47
CA GLN A 122 -18.23 -4.78 2.10
C GLN A 122 -17.50 -4.31 3.37
N SER A 123 -16.90 -3.12 3.31
CA SER A 123 -16.21 -2.52 4.46
C SER A 123 -17.17 -2.26 5.63
N ARG A 124 -18.37 -1.74 5.34
CA ARG A 124 -19.44 -1.50 6.32
C ARG A 124 -19.90 -2.80 6.98
N VAL A 125 -20.16 -3.84 6.18
CA VAL A 125 -20.56 -5.16 6.71
C VAL A 125 -19.48 -5.75 7.62
N VAL A 126 -18.21 -5.65 7.24
CA VAL A 126 -17.10 -6.09 8.09
C VAL A 126 -17.08 -5.32 9.40
N TRP A 127 -17.18 -3.99 9.35
CA TRP A 127 -17.21 -3.14 10.53
C TRP A 127 -18.32 -3.52 11.50
N GLU A 128 -19.55 -3.66 11.00
CA GLU A 128 -20.73 -3.99 11.81
C GLU A 128 -20.64 -5.38 12.45
N ARG A 129 -20.21 -6.38 11.68
CA ARG A 129 -20.07 -7.77 12.17
C ARG A 129 -18.98 -7.89 13.21
N LEU A 130 -17.83 -7.25 12.98
CA LEU A 130 -16.77 -7.23 13.98
C LEU A 130 -17.20 -6.43 15.22
N GLY A 131 -17.98 -5.34 15.06
CA GLY A 131 -18.47 -4.52 16.17
C GLY A 131 -19.36 -5.27 17.17
N GLN A 132 -20.00 -6.36 16.74
CA GLN A 132 -20.74 -7.28 17.61
C GLN A 132 -19.82 -8.15 18.48
N ILE A 133 -18.58 -8.36 18.05
CA ILE A 133 -17.61 -9.29 18.65
C ILE A 133 -16.55 -8.55 19.45
N MET A 134 -16.20 -7.32 19.07
CA MET A 134 -15.11 -6.55 19.65
C MET A 134 -15.35 -5.04 19.53
N ASN A 135 -14.64 -4.29 20.37
CA ASN A 135 -14.60 -2.83 20.33
C ASN A 135 -13.48 -2.42 19.38
N ILE A 136 -13.87 -1.91 18.21
CA ILE A 136 -12.96 -1.55 17.12
C ILE A 136 -12.65 -0.06 17.17
N GLU A 137 -11.38 0.26 16.91
CA GLU A 137 -10.92 1.62 16.66
C GLU A 137 -10.80 1.89 15.14
N ALA A 138 -10.18 0.96 14.41
CA ALA A 138 -10.06 0.99 12.97
C ALA A 138 -9.95 -0.42 12.36
N VAL A 139 -10.28 -0.53 11.07
CA VAL A 139 -10.07 -1.73 10.24
C VAL A 139 -9.25 -1.33 9.03
N ASN A 140 -8.09 -1.95 8.86
CA ASN A 140 -7.18 -1.72 7.74
C ASN A 140 -7.24 -2.92 6.79
N PHE A 141 -7.71 -2.71 5.58
CA PHE A 141 -7.83 -3.72 4.53
C PHE A 141 -6.60 -3.61 3.62
N ILE A 142 -5.62 -4.49 3.83
CA ILE A 142 -4.32 -4.48 3.13
C ILE A 142 -4.11 -5.87 2.55
N PRO A 143 -4.48 -6.14 1.28
CA PRO A 143 -4.36 -7.45 0.68
C PRO A 143 -2.97 -8.09 0.91
N PRO A 144 -2.91 -9.36 1.36
CA PRO A 144 -4.01 -10.32 1.55
C PRO A 144 -4.53 -10.41 2.99
N ILE A 145 -4.25 -9.42 3.85
CA ILE A 145 -4.56 -9.41 5.28
C ILE A 145 -5.58 -8.31 5.65
N ILE A 146 -6.18 -8.45 6.83
CA ILE A 146 -6.95 -7.38 7.47
C ILE A 146 -6.34 -7.16 8.85
N ILE A 147 -5.98 -5.91 9.14
CA ILE A 147 -5.44 -5.50 10.43
C ILE A 147 -6.53 -4.76 11.20
N ILE A 148 -6.96 -5.33 12.31
CA ILE A 148 -8.01 -4.78 13.16
C ILE A 148 -7.35 -4.10 14.36
N GLU A 149 -7.52 -2.78 14.46
CA GLU A 149 -7.10 -2.00 15.61
C GLU A 149 -8.20 -2.07 16.67
N LEU A 150 -7.89 -2.73 17.79
CA LEU A 150 -8.78 -2.87 18.93
C LEU A 150 -8.71 -1.60 19.78
N ARG A 151 -9.87 -1.14 20.26
CA ARG A 151 -9.94 -0.02 21.18
C ARG A 151 -9.20 -0.36 22.48
N HIS A 152 -8.46 0.61 22.99
CA HIS A 152 -7.82 0.53 24.30
C HIS A 152 -8.82 0.95 25.38
N ASP A 153 -9.80 0.10 25.65
CA ASP A 153 -10.80 0.24 26.71
C ASP A 153 -10.73 -0.91 27.72
N GLU A 154 -11.70 -0.95 28.65
CA GLU A 154 -11.81 -1.95 29.72
C GLU A 154 -12.07 -3.37 29.19
N ARG A 155 -12.41 -3.55 27.90
CA ARG A 155 -12.73 -4.87 27.35
C ARG A 155 -11.45 -5.67 27.10
N GLU A 156 -11.32 -6.80 27.77
CA GLU A 156 -10.19 -7.71 27.56
C GLU A 156 -10.45 -8.76 26.48
N TYR A 157 -9.38 -9.13 25.78
CA TYR A 157 -9.37 -10.21 24.79
C TYR A 157 -8.27 -11.19 25.16
N SER A 158 -8.62 -12.47 25.32
CA SER A 158 -7.65 -13.50 25.64
C SER A 158 -6.95 -14.03 24.38
N LYS A 159 -5.87 -14.79 24.57
CA LYS A 159 -5.15 -15.44 23.46
C LYS A 159 -6.11 -16.36 22.67
N ARG A 160 -6.09 -16.26 21.34
CA ARG A 160 -6.93 -17.03 20.41
C ARG A 160 -8.45 -16.87 20.68
N SER A 161 -8.88 -15.69 21.12
CA SER A 161 -10.29 -15.39 21.36
C SER A 161 -10.99 -14.69 20.20
N LEU A 162 -10.23 -14.22 19.19
CA LEU A 162 -10.77 -13.46 18.07
C LEU A 162 -10.63 -14.22 16.73
N PRO A 163 -11.50 -13.94 15.74
CA PRO A 163 -11.45 -14.63 14.45
C PRO A 163 -10.07 -14.61 13.80
N GLY A 164 -9.56 -15.76 13.37
CA GLY A 164 -8.33 -15.83 12.57
C GLY A 164 -8.54 -15.50 11.10
N LYS A 165 -9.80 -15.45 10.65
CA LYS A 165 -10.21 -15.06 9.31
C LYS A 165 -11.37 -14.08 9.37
N VAL A 166 -11.34 -13.09 8.49
CA VAL A 166 -12.42 -12.11 8.30
C VAL A 166 -12.58 -11.89 6.80
N ALA A 167 -13.78 -12.11 6.27
CA ALA A 167 -14.08 -11.99 4.84
C ALA A 167 -13.14 -12.80 3.92
N GLY A 168 -12.72 -13.99 4.37
CA GLY A 168 -11.77 -14.84 3.66
C GLY A 168 -10.33 -14.36 3.71
N ARG A 169 -10.01 -13.32 4.50
CA ARG A 169 -8.65 -12.79 4.70
C ARG A 169 -8.07 -13.23 6.03
N ILE A 170 -6.74 -13.27 6.11
CA ILE A 170 -6.05 -13.48 7.38
C ILE A 170 -6.28 -12.25 8.24
N ALA A 171 -6.85 -12.44 9.43
CA ALA A 171 -7.11 -11.37 10.38
C ALA A 171 -6.01 -11.33 11.44
N VAL A 172 -5.43 -10.15 11.61
CA VAL A 172 -4.41 -9.85 12.61
C VAL A 172 -4.82 -8.61 13.39
N TYR A 173 -4.31 -8.47 14.61
CA TYR A 173 -4.85 -7.54 15.58
C TYR A 173 -3.75 -6.64 16.15
N HIS A 174 -4.10 -5.37 16.34
CA HIS A 174 -3.29 -4.43 17.10
C HIS A 174 -4.07 -3.97 18.32
N ARG A 175 -3.41 -3.96 19.48
CA ARG A 175 -3.99 -3.42 20.72
C ARG A 175 -2.89 -2.78 21.54
N GLY A 176 -2.98 -1.48 21.72
CA GLY A 176 -2.07 -0.70 22.56
C GLY A 176 -1.87 0.70 21.98
N PRO A 177 -1.51 1.69 22.81
CA PRO A 177 -0.82 2.88 22.32
C PRO A 177 0.67 2.54 22.06
N PRO A 178 1.29 3.09 21.01
CA PRO A 178 0.72 4.01 20.02
C PRO A 178 -0.17 3.30 18.96
N SER A 179 -0.87 4.04 18.09
CA SER A 179 -1.73 3.46 17.04
C SER A 179 -0.93 2.52 16.13
N PHE A 180 -1.60 1.62 15.38
CA PHE A 180 -0.87 0.64 14.56
C PHE A 180 0.13 1.32 13.61
N TRP A 181 -0.30 2.38 12.94
CA TRP A 181 0.52 3.12 11.98
C TRP A 181 1.70 3.86 12.63
N GLU A 182 1.60 4.21 13.91
CA GLU A 182 2.70 4.78 14.70
C GLU A 182 3.69 3.71 15.20
N THR A 183 3.30 2.44 15.23
CA THR A 183 4.21 1.32 15.61
C THR A 183 5.06 0.82 14.46
N ILE A 184 4.72 1.16 13.21
CA ILE A 184 5.46 0.67 12.05
C ILE A 184 6.84 1.32 12.06
N PRO A 185 7.94 0.52 12.12
CA PRO A 185 9.28 1.08 12.21
C PRO A 185 9.54 2.04 11.06
N HIS A 186 10.09 3.19 11.42
CA HIS A 186 10.57 4.15 10.45
C HIS A 186 11.73 3.50 9.68
N THR A 187 11.48 3.06 8.45
CA THR A 187 12.56 2.70 7.55
C THR A 187 13.26 3.98 7.19
N ARG A 188 14.53 4.11 7.60
CA ARG A 188 15.38 5.19 7.10
C ARG A 188 15.21 5.28 5.58
N GLU A 189 14.90 6.49 5.13
CA GLU A 189 14.94 6.95 3.76
C GLU A 189 16.15 6.37 3.03
N ARG A 190 16.02 6.14 1.72
CA ARG A 190 17.07 5.56 0.87
C ARG A 190 18.48 5.97 1.34
N LEU A 191 19.22 4.97 1.85
CA LEU A 191 20.67 5.05 2.02
C LEU A 191 21.43 4.88 0.71
N ILE A 192 20.73 4.69 -0.43
CA ILE A 192 21.36 4.63 -1.74
C ILE A 192 20.84 5.76 -2.62
N LYS A 193 21.74 6.70 -2.91
CA LYS A 193 21.57 7.70 -3.96
C LYS A 193 21.77 7.00 -5.30
N SER A 194 20.84 7.15 -6.24
CA SER A 194 21.22 7.08 -7.66
C SER A 194 22.15 8.25 -7.91
N SER A 195 23.35 8.00 -8.45
CA SER A 195 24.35 9.05 -8.69
C SER A 195 23.80 10.09 -9.67
N ASP A 196 23.91 11.35 -9.26
CA ASP A 196 23.88 12.60 -10.01
C ASP A 196 22.84 12.76 -11.13
N ALA A 197 21.65 13.24 -10.75
CA ALA A 197 20.87 14.14 -11.60
C ALA A 197 20.81 15.50 -10.91
N LEU A 198 21.46 16.48 -11.54
CA LEU A 198 21.47 17.88 -11.16
C LEU A 198 20.04 18.40 -10.96
N GLN A 199 19.86 19.13 -9.86
CA GLN A 199 18.71 19.97 -9.60
C GLN A 199 18.59 21.01 -10.71
N ASP A 200 17.60 20.86 -11.59
CA ASP A 200 16.98 21.99 -12.26
C ASP A 200 15.47 21.96 -12.00
N THR A 201 15.00 23.13 -11.60
CA THR A 201 13.70 23.44 -10.99
C THR A 201 12.52 23.19 -11.91
N TYR A 202 11.86 22.03 -11.86
CA TYR A 202 10.49 21.84 -12.37
C TYR A 202 9.81 20.68 -11.63
N PHE A 203 8.49 20.82 -11.43
CA PHE A 203 7.68 19.70 -10.97
C PHE A 203 7.84 18.52 -11.95
N GLN A 204 8.34 17.39 -11.46
CA GLN A 204 8.54 16.13 -12.16
C GLN A 204 7.31 15.22 -12.12
N ALA A 205 6.40 15.41 -11.16
CA ALA A 205 5.11 14.73 -11.18
C ALA A 205 4.21 15.31 -12.27
N HIS A 206 3.29 14.48 -12.75
CA HIS A 206 2.25 14.90 -13.68
C HIS A 206 1.41 16.03 -13.09
N GLU A 207 1.08 17.03 -13.92
CA GLU A 207 0.21 18.13 -13.53
C GLU A 207 -1.15 17.58 -13.04
N PRO A 208 -1.61 17.97 -11.85
CA PRO A 208 -2.93 17.59 -11.34
C PRO A 208 -4.05 18.04 -12.29
N LYS A 209 -4.86 17.09 -12.80
CA LYS A 209 -5.92 17.36 -13.79
C LYS A 209 -7.34 17.26 -13.24
N ARG A 210 -7.59 16.34 -12.29
CA ARG A 210 -8.91 16.16 -11.66
C ARG A 210 -8.80 15.41 -10.34
N LEU A 211 -9.80 15.55 -9.47
CA LEU A 211 -9.95 14.71 -8.28
C LEU A 211 -10.58 13.36 -8.64
N LEU A 212 -10.20 12.28 -7.94
CA LEU A 212 -10.78 10.94 -8.10
C LEU A 212 -11.66 10.54 -6.92
N ARG A 213 -12.84 10.01 -7.24
CA ARG A 213 -13.68 9.31 -6.26
C ARG A 213 -13.07 7.97 -5.88
N SER A 214 -13.46 7.47 -4.72
CA SER A 214 -12.91 6.24 -4.20
C SER A 214 -13.22 5.01 -5.04
N THR A 215 -14.37 5.05 -5.72
CA THR A 215 -14.83 4.02 -6.66
C THR A 215 -14.07 4.01 -7.99
N GLU A 216 -13.33 5.07 -8.32
CA GLU A 216 -12.57 5.18 -9.58
C GLU A 216 -11.11 4.75 -9.44
N ILE A 217 -10.62 4.61 -8.21
CA ILE A 217 -9.22 4.31 -7.93
C ILE A 217 -9.03 2.80 -8.02
N LEU A 218 -8.06 2.35 -8.81
CA LEU A 218 -7.71 0.94 -8.93
C LEU A 218 -6.86 0.45 -7.76
N ASP A 219 -6.86 -0.85 -7.52
CA ASP A 219 -5.98 -1.50 -6.55
C ASP A 219 -4.53 -1.45 -7.04
N ASN A 220 -3.56 -1.28 -6.13
CA ASN A 220 -2.13 -1.41 -6.45
C ASN A 220 -1.64 -0.53 -7.62
N ILE A 221 -2.22 0.66 -7.78
CA ILE A 221 -1.82 1.65 -8.80
C ILE A 221 -0.61 2.46 -8.32
N TRP A 222 0.26 2.81 -9.28
CA TRP A 222 1.39 3.71 -9.06
C TRP A 222 0.95 5.17 -8.99
N CYS A 223 1.51 5.89 -8.03
CA CYS A 223 1.28 7.31 -7.85
C CYS A 223 2.59 8.05 -7.62
N THR A 224 2.63 9.31 -7.97
CA THR A 224 3.74 10.21 -7.68
C THR A 224 3.31 11.35 -6.77
N VAL A 225 4.23 11.79 -5.92
CA VAL A 225 4.17 13.02 -5.14
C VAL A 225 5.43 13.79 -5.42
N ASP A 226 5.30 15.09 -5.65
CA ASP A 226 6.46 15.93 -5.91
C ASP A 226 6.57 17.05 -4.90
N GLY A 227 7.56 16.91 -4.02
CA GLY A 227 7.84 17.89 -2.99
C GLY A 227 8.97 18.81 -3.40
N LEU A 228 8.82 20.10 -3.08
CA LEU A 228 9.84 21.13 -3.32
C LEU A 228 11.25 20.75 -2.82
N ALA A 229 11.34 20.00 -1.71
CA ALA A 229 12.61 19.56 -1.11
C ALA A 229 12.93 18.07 -1.36
N SER A 230 11.92 17.23 -1.53
CA SER A 230 12.08 15.78 -1.68
C SER A 230 12.23 15.34 -3.14
N GLY A 231 11.91 16.21 -4.11
CA GLY A 231 11.75 15.81 -5.51
C GLY A 231 10.63 14.77 -5.68
N LEU A 232 10.69 14.05 -6.81
CA LEU A 232 9.70 13.03 -7.16
C LEU A 232 9.77 11.82 -6.23
N VAL A 233 8.60 11.43 -5.73
CA VAL A 233 8.38 10.30 -4.84
C VAL A 233 7.34 9.38 -5.45
N TYR A 234 7.68 8.11 -5.62
CA TYR A 234 6.81 7.03 -6.08
C TYR A 234 6.16 6.32 -4.89
N LEU A 235 4.84 6.32 -4.91
CA LEU A 235 3.95 5.67 -3.99
C LEU A 235 3.13 4.59 -4.73
N ARG A 236 2.58 3.67 -3.96
CA ARG A 236 1.64 2.68 -4.45
C ARG A 236 0.43 2.60 -3.53
N THR A 237 -0.79 2.58 -4.07
CA THR A 237 -1.97 2.30 -3.25
C THR A 237 -1.91 0.86 -2.75
N ASP A 238 -1.91 0.64 -1.44
CA ASP A 238 -1.76 -0.71 -0.87
C ASP A 238 -3.02 -1.19 -0.12
N GLY A 239 -3.91 -0.28 0.26
CA GLY A 239 -5.11 -0.64 0.98
C GLY A 239 -6.03 0.53 1.30
N VAL A 240 -7.06 0.24 2.08
CA VAL A 240 -7.98 1.23 2.66
C VAL A 240 -8.14 1.00 4.14
N ARG A 241 -8.30 2.08 4.88
CA ARG A 241 -8.57 2.09 6.32
C ARG A 241 -9.94 2.68 6.56
N LEU A 242 -10.75 1.97 7.32
CA LEU A 242 -12.00 2.46 7.87
C LEU A 242 -11.79 2.75 9.36
N ARG A 243 -12.10 3.94 9.82
CA ARG A 243 -12.02 4.31 11.24
C ARG A 243 -13.20 5.16 11.66
N ARG A 244 -13.42 5.29 12.97
CA ARG A 244 -14.46 6.16 13.50
C ARG A 244 -14.11 7.64 13.26
N ALA A 245 -15.07 8.44 12.81
CA ALA A 245 -14.89 9.90 12.73
C ALA A 245 -14.85 10.51 14.14
N PRO A 246 -13.85 11.36 14.46
CA PRO A 246 -13.84 12.11 15.69
C PRO A 246 -14.84 13.27 15.58
N ARG A 247 -16.02 13.11 16.17
CA ARG A 247 -17.03 14.16 16.45
C ARG A 247 -17.98 14.56 15.31
N LEU A 248 -18.93 13.69 14.98
CA LEU A 248 -20.25 14.08 14.46
C LEU A 248 -21.35 13.39 15.30
N PRO A 249 -22.57 13.98 15.41
CA PRO A 249 -23.70 13.36 16.13
C PRO A 249 -24.19 12.06 15.47
N VAL A 250 -23.70 11.75 14.27
CA VAL A 250 -23.89 10.48 13.57
C VAL A 250 -22.55 9.73 13.58
N PRO A 251 -22.52 8.41 13.90
CA PRO A 251 -21.30 7.61 13.82
C PRO A 251 -20.93 7.36 12.36
N GLU A 252 -20.42 8.38 11.68
CA GLU A 252 -19.84 8.20 10.35
C GLU A 252 -18.43 7.64 10.47
N SER A 253 -18.15 6.67 9.62
CA SER A 253 -16.83 6.09 9.46
C SER A 253 -16.04 6.88 8.41
N ARG A 254 -14.83 7.30 8.73
CA ARG A 254 -13.91 7.92 7.77
C ARG A 254 -13.14 6.83 7.02
N THR A 255 -13.10 6.96 5.70
CA THR A 255 -12.28 6.10 4.84
C THR A 255 -10.99 6.84 4.45
N GLU A 256 -9.86 6.17 4.64
CA GLU A 256 -8.53 6.67 4.32
C GLU A 256 -7.85 5.66 3.38
N TYR A 257 -7.07 6.15 2.43
CA TYR A 257 -6.16 5.34 1.64
C TYR A 257 -4.86 5.08 2.37
N ILE A 258 -4.36 3.87 2.18
CA ILE A 258 -3.06 3.43 2.64
C ILE A 258 -2.15 3.40 1.41
N PHE A 259 -1.10 4.21 1.43
CA PHE A 259 -0.06 4.19 0.43
C PHE A 259 1.22 3.62 1.02
N GLU A 260 1.96 2.87 0.20
CA GLU A 260 3.32 2.48 0.50
C GLU A 260 4.29 3.29 -0.34
N TYR A 261 5.31 3.84 0.30
CA TYR A 261 6.48 4.43 -0.32
C TYR A 261 7.35 3.33 -0.94
N ILE A 262 7.65 3.46 -2.22
CA ILE A 262 8.48 2.52 -2.97
C ILE A 262 9.83 3.13 -3.30
N GLU A 263 9.85 4.36 -3.81
CA GLU A 263 11.05 5.05 -4.30
C GLU A 263 10.87 6.57 -4.26
N GLY A 264 11.95 7.37 -4.23
CA GLY A 264 11.88 8.83 -4.29
C GLY A 264 13.05 9.53 -3.60
N GLY A 265 13.15 10.85 -3.73
CA GLY A 265 14.27 11.62 -3.19
C GLY A 265 14.39 11.63 -1.66
N ALA A 266 15.56 12.02 -1.18
CA ALA A 266 15.93 12.01 0.23
C ALA A 266 15.13 13.10 0.97
N HIS A 267 14.50 12.75 2.10
CA HIS A 267 13.71 13.64 2.95
C HIS A 267 12.26 13.88 2.50
N VAL A 268 11.40 12.87 2.63
CA VAL A 268 9.93 13.05 2.58
C VAL A 268 9.42 13.61 3.91
N ALA A 269 10.18 14.50 4.55
CA ALA A 269 9.94 14.95 5.93
C ALA A 269 9.54 16.43 6.03
N GLU A 270 9.88 17.26 5.03
CA GLU A 270 9.59 18.71 5.06
C GLU A 270 9.05 19.20 3.71
N GLY A 271 7.94 19.96 3.74
CA GLY A 271 7.39 20.63 2.55
C GLY A 271 6.46 19.79 1.65
N VAL A 272 6.22 18.52 1.96
CA VAL A 272 5.32 17.63 1.18
C VAL A 272 3.88 17.59 1.68
N ARG A 273 3.58 18.12 2.88
CA ARG A 273 2.22 18.09 3.42
C ARG A 273 1.27 18.90 2.55
N GLY A 274 0.15 18.30 2.18
CA GLY A 274 -0.86 18.90 1.30
C GLY A 274 -0.53 18.82 -0.18
N VAL A 275 0.62 18.26 -0.57
CA VAL A 275 0.94 18.01 -1.98
C VAL A 275 0.00 16.94 -2.54
N PRO A 276 -0.55 17.13 -3.75
CA PRO A 276 -1.40 16.13 -4.38
C PRO A 276 -0.64 14.84 -4.65
N ILE A 277 -1.28 13.71 -4.34
CA ILE A 277 -0.85 12.38 -4.75
C ILE A 277 -1.51 12.11 -6.10
N VAL A 278 -0.69 12.01 -7.14
CA VAL A 278 -1.14 11.98 -8.53
C VAL A 278 -0.92 10.58 -9.11
N ILE A 279 -1.86 10.05 -9.89
CA ILE A 279 -1.66 8.78 -10.60
C ILE A 279 -0.57 8.94 -11.64
N ASP A 280 0.40 8.03 -11.56
CA ASP A 280 1.51 7.88 -12.49
C ASP A 280 1.26 6.64 -13.34
N HIS A 281 0.38 6.80 -14.33
CA HIS A 281 -0.08 5.71 -15.18
C HIS A 281 0.00 6.14 -16.64
N ASP A 282 0.65 5.32 -17.47
CA ASP A 282 0.76 5.48 -18.93
C ASP A 282 -0.57 5.27 -19.70
N ASN A 283 -1.72 5.42 -19.05
CA ASN A 283 -3.04 5.38 -19.67
C ASN A 283 -3.64 6.77 -19.53
N ASP A 284 -3.77 7.44 -20.66
CA ASP A 284 -4.12 8.87 -20.78
C ASP A 284 -5.36 9.27 -19.98
N ASN A 285 -6.28 8.34 -19.70
CA ASN A 285 -7.55 8.62 -19.03
C ASN A 285 -7.45 8.93 -17.53
N GLN A 286 -6.38 8.51 -16.84
CA GLN A 286 -6.18 8.79 -15.41
C GLN A 286 -4.85 9.49 -15.10
N LEU A 287 -4.02 9.71 -16.11
CA LEU A 287 -2.75 10.41 -15.95
C LEU A 287 -2.95 11.84 -15.44
N GLY A 288 -2.34 12.17 -14.29
CA GLY A 288 -2.54 13.47 -13.64
C GLY A 288 -3.74 13.51 -12.69
N ALA A 289 -4.50 12.43 -12.52
CA ALA A 289 -5.63 12.41 -11.61
C ALA A 289 -5.18 12.28 -10.14
N VAL A 290 -5.81 13.03 -9.25
CA VAL A 290 -5.45 13.16 -7.84
C VAL A 290 -6.24 12.17 -6.99
N VAL A 291 -5.55 11.31 -6.24
CA VAL A 291 -6.16 10.26 -5.41
C VAL A 291 -6.20 10.59 -3.92
N GLY A 292 -5.52 11.66 -3.54
CA GLY A 292 -5.43 12.11 -2.17
C GLY A 292 -4.42 13.25 -2.04
N PHE A 293 -4.27 13.74 -0.82
CA PHE A 293 -3.24 14.71 -0.47
C PHE A 293 -2.31 14.11 0.56
N PHE A 294 -1.03 14.41 0.44
CA PHE A 294 -0.02 13.88 1.34
C PHE A 294 -0.23 14.43 2.76
N GLN A 295 -0.57 13.55 3.70
CA GLN A 295 -0.77 13.89 5.11
C GLN A 295 0.26 13.10 5.91
N GLN A 296 1.42 13.70 6.22
CA GLN A 296 2.38 13.03 7.07
C GLN A 296 2.02 13.24 8.54
N GLU A 297 1.72 12.15 9.22
CA GLU A 297 1.73 12.05 10.68
C GLU A 297 2.74 10.97 11.06
N GLY A 298 4.04 11.26 10.91
CA GLY A 298 5.12 10.35 11.31
C GLY A 298 6.37 10.45 10.43
N HIS A 299 7.47 10.94 10.99
CA HIS A 299 8.76 11.02 10.30
C HIS A 299 9.29 9.62 9.96
N GLY A 300 9.59 9.35 8.69
CA GLY A 300 10.30 8.14 8.26
C GLY A 300 9.47 6.85 8.14
N SER A 301 8.13 6.92 8.23
CA SER A 301 7.28 5.76 7.90
C SER A 301 7.31 5.46 6.40
N ARG A 302 7.38 4.17 6.04
CA ARG A 302 7.16 3.70 4.65
C ARG A 302 5.70 3.85 4.20
N TRP A 303 4.80 4.16 5.13
CA TRP A 303 3.36 4.14 4.90
C TRP A 303 2.76 5.51 5.12
N ILE A 304 1.86 5.89 4.24
CA ILE A 304 1.17 7.18 4.27
C ILE A 304 -0.33 6.91 4.29
N LEU A 305 -1.03 7.66 5.14
CA LEU A 305 -2.48 7.73 5.13
C LEU A 305 -2.92 8.98 4.40
N SER A 306 -3.94 8.87 3.56
CA SER A 306 -4.59 10.03 2.96
C SER A 306 -6.10 9.85 3.05
N SER A 307 -6.84 10.94 3.21
CA SER A 307 -8.31 10.84 3.19
C SER A 307 -8.79 10.57 1.77
N CYS A 308 -9.84 9.75 1.64
CA CYS A 308 -10.55 9.67 0.37
C CYS A 308 -11.16 11.04 0.03
N LEU A 309 -11.25 11.35 -1.26
CA LEU A 309 -11.72 12.65 -1.75
C LEU A 309 -13.24 12.69 -1.97
N ASP A 310 -13.98 11.63 -1.64
CA ASP A 310 -15.43 11.53 -1.88
C ASP A 310 -16.18 12.73 -1.31
N ASP A 311 -15.97 13.03 -0.03
CA ASP A 311 -16.64 14.14 0.67
C ASP A 311 -16.24 15.51 0.10
N VAL A 312 -15.02 15.65 -0.40
CA VAL A 312 -14.51 16.88 -1.02
C VAL A 312 -15.19 17.11 -2.36
N ILE A 313 -15.29 16.07 -3.18
CA ILE A 313 -15.94 16.10 -4.49
C ILE A 313 -17.47 16.28 -4.32
N GLU A 314 -18.08 15.66 -3.31
CA GLU A 314 -19.50 15.86 -2.98
C GLU A 314 -19.80 17.28 -2.47
N GLY A 315 -18.80 17.95 -1.90
CA GLY A 315 -18.88 19.36 -1.51
C GLY A 315 -18.63 20.35 -2.65
N ASP A 316 -18.65 19.89 -3.92
CA ASP A 316 -18.39 20.69 -5.13
C ASP A 316 -17.00 21.36 -5.21
N TRP A 317 -15.99 20.76 -4.56
CA TRP A 317 -14.60 21.21 -4.70
C TRP A 317 -13.94 20.56 -5.93
N ASP A 318 -13.17 21.34 -6.69
CA ASP A 318 -12.37 20.88 -7.83
C ASP A 318 -10.95 21.47 -7.78
N LEU A 319 -10.06 20.99 -8.65
CA LEU A 319 -8.75 21.61 -8.87
C LEU A 319 -8.94 22.94 -9.61
N LEU A 320 -8.34 24.01 -9.08
CA LEU A 320 -8.39 25.37 -9.65
C LEU A 320 -7.41 25.57 -10.79
#